data_AF-A0A7J7ISC1-F1
#
_entry.id   AF-A0A7J7ISC1-F1
#
_cell.length_a   1.000
_cell.length_b   1.000
_cell.length_c   1.000
_cell.angle_alpha   90.00
_cell.angle_beta   90.00
_cell.angle_gamma   90.00
#
_symmetry.space_group_name_H-M   'P 1'
#
loop_
_entity.id
_entity.type
_entity.pdbx_description
1 polymer ?
#
loop_
_entity_poly.entity_id
_entity_poly.type
_entity_poly.pdbx_seq_one_letter_code
_entity_poly.pdbx_strand_id
1 'polypeptide(L)'
;MSYVLCSDVNECDKLIDNCDDNAFCTDTFGSFYCDCKPGFLGNGVVCTNINECEAERDPCKGTGNCTDTEGSFSCTCGDGFMASSETAPLCKDINECASANGNCEQECVNTAGSFYCQCASGYVNTTGVGMGCTDINECSNHTLNECHPDGYCENEVPGYFCGCNPGYTGSGFNCTDINECEGNFTCPLNSLCKNLPGTYDCPDCMKGYRWDLNKTSCYDINECGEGIDTCPPNSVCNNTIGSFKCPRCMDGYDWTNSNQTACTDVNECAIGTHTCPENSVCNNTIGSFECPRCMDGFDWTDSNQTACADVDECAIGTHTCPENSVCNNTIGSFECPRCTDGYDWTDSNQTACADVDECVIGTHTCPLNSVCNNTIGSFNCPVCKDGYEWTDSNQTACRDVDECKLKTHTCPENSVCNNTIGSFECPVCKDGYDWTDSNQTACEDVDECRLKTHTCPENSVCNNTIGSFECPRCKDGYDWTDSNQTACADINECDKLLDNCDPKHGVCTNTDGGHVCSCIYGFTGEFNCTEIKPGQTGLEEQQKYLVDSAAVFRMYALEAERQSLEKQLENVLRQCALVARKPTRGKRAVLSGSPAAINRVQVDSLINNLGVAIRKLKANILSAKKACGLA
;
A
#
# COMPACT_ATOMS: atom_id res chain seq x y z
N MET A 1 186.12 -92.43 -78.48
CA MET A 1 186.12 -91.32 -77.51
C MET A 1 184.92 -91.51 -76.59
N SER A 2 185.03 -91.13 -75.33
CA SER A 2 183.91 -91.16 -74.37
C SER A 2 183.20 -89.80 -74.36
N TYR A 3 181.91 -89.80 -74.02
CA TYR A 3 181.13 -88.60 -73.72
C TYR A 3 180.21 -88.91 -72.53
N VAL A 4 179.94 -87.89 -71.71
CA VAL A 4 179.14 -87.98 -70.48
C VAL A 4 177.92 -87.07 -70.63
N LEU A 5 176.75 -87.54 -70.18
CA LEU A 5 175.57 -86.67 -69.98
C LEU A 5 175.48 -86.28 -68.50
N CYS A 6 175.03 -85.05 -68.24
CA CYS A 6 174.45 -84.66 -66.96
C CYS A 6 172.93 -84.73 -67.04
N SER A 7 172.29 -84.99 -65.90
CA SER A 7 170.87 -84.72 -65.68
C SER A 7 170.73 -83.63 -64.64
N ASP A 8 169.54 -83.04 -64.60
CA ASP A 8 169.16 -82.05 -63.62
C ASP A 8 168.94 -82.64 -62.21
N VAL A 9 168.81 -81.78 -61.21
CA VAL A 9 168.64 -82.13 -59.80
C VAL A 9 167.57 -81.25 -59.17
N ASN A 10 166.35 -81.80 -59.03
CA ASN A 10 165.31 -81.18 -58.23
C ASN A 10 165.81 -80.95 -56.79
N GLU A 11 165.74 -79.70 -56.34
CA GLU A 11 166.26 -79.28 -55.04
C GLU A 11 165.23 -79.46 -53.90
N CYS A 12 163.95 -79.17 -54.15
CA CYS A 12 162.86 -79.28 -53.16
C CYS A 12 162.65 -80.74 -52.68
N ASP A 13 162.55 -81.70 -53.61
CA ASP A 13 162.35 -83.13 -53.31
C ASP A 13 163.56 -83.76 -52.60
N LYS A 14 164.73 -83.11 -52.69
CA LYS A 14 165.97 -83.56 -52.04
C LYS A 14 166.29 -82.82 -50.75
N LEU A 15 165.48 -81.81 -50.37
CA LEU A 15 165.70 -80.95 -49.20
C LEU A 15 167.10 -80.32 -49.21
N ILE A 16 167.50 -79.81 -50.38
CA ILE A 16 168.72 -79.00 -50.57
C ILE A 16 168.39 -77.60 -51.09
N ASP A 17 167.11 -77.22 -51.07
CA ASP A 17 166.63 -75.86 -51.27
C ASP A 17 166.95 -74.97 -50.05
N ASN A 18 166.50 -73.71 -50.09
CA ASN A 18 166.66 -72.77 -48.98
C ASN A 18 165.39 -71.94 -48.72
N CYS A 19 164.21 -72.51 -48.97
CA CYS A 19 162.95 -71.84 -48.68
C CYS A 19 162.68 -71.76 -47.17
N ASP A 20 161.87 -70.79 -46.76
CA ASP A 20 161.39 -70.66 -45.38
C ASP A 20 160.39 -71.80 -45.06
N ASP A 21 160.35 -72.26 -43.81
CA ASP A 21 159.35 -73.23 -43.35
C ASP A 21 157.90 -72.72 -43.57
N ASN A 22 157.71 -71.39 -43.60
CA ASN A 22 156.45 -70.71 -43.91
C ASN A 22 156.33 -70.29 -45.40
N ALA A 23 157.10 -70.91 -46.29
CA ALA A 23 156.98 -70.79 -47.74
C ALA A 23 156.60 -72.12 -48.43
N PHE A 24 156.42 -72.07 -49.75
CA PHE A 24 156.30 -73.20 -50.65
C PHE A 24 157.49 -73.23 -51.61
N CYS A 25 158.30 -74.30 -51.58
CA CYS A 25 159.36 -74.54 -52.56
C CYS A 25 158.77 -75.00 -53.91
N THR A 26 159.26 -74.43 -55.01
CA THR A 26 158.89 -74.82 -56.38
C THR A 26 160.15 -75.02 -57.23
N ASP A 27 160.31 -76.24 -57.72
CA ASP A 27 161.43 -76.69 -58.53
C ASP A 27 161.39 -76.17 -59.98
N THR A 28 162.56 -75.91 -60.57
CA THR A 28 162.73 -75.46 -61.96
C THR A 28 163.99 -76.07 -62.58
N PHE A 29 164.13 -76.04 -63.91
CA PHE A 29 165.23 -76.77 -64.55
C PHE A 29 166.61 -76.12 -64.27
N GLY A 30 167.36 -76.70 -63.32
CA GLY A 30 168.65 -76.20 -62.82
C GLY A 30 168.60 -75.17 -61.68
N SER A 31 167.45 -74.96 -61.02
CA SER A 31 167.31 -74.13 -59.80
C SER A 31 165.90 -74.23 -59.18
N PHE A 32 165.61 -73.55 -58.08
CA PHE A 32 164.28 -73.49 -57.46
C PHE A 32 163.90 -72.04 -57.06
N TYR A 33 162.64 -71.82 -56.69
CA TYR A 33 162.20 -70.59 -56.02
C TYR A 33 161.16 -70.88 -54.92
N CYS A 34 160.83 -69.84 -54.15
CA CYS A 34 160.03 -69.93 -52.94
C CYS A 34 158.97 -68.80 -52.90
N ASP A 35 157.76 -69.07 -52.39
CA ASP A 35 156.71 -68.06 -52.13
C ASP A 35 156.08 -68.26 -50.74
N CYS A 36 155.78 -67.17 -50.02
CA CYS A 36 155.23 -67.25 -48.65
C CYS A 36 153.77 -67.76 -48.60
N LYS A 37 153.41 -68.44 -47.51
CA LYS A 37 152.04 -68.91 -47.23
C LYS A 37 151.09 -67.74 -46.91
N PRO A 38 149.77 -67.89 -47.14
CA PRO A 38 148.78 -66.91 -46.67
C PRO A 38 148.90 -66.66 -45.16
N GLY A 39 148.73 -65.40 -44.73
CA GLY A 39 149.03 -64.95 -43.37
C GLY A 39 150.50 -64.54 -43.16
N PHE A 40 151.40 -64.80 -44.12
CA PHE A 40 152.81 -64.42 -44.05
C PHE A 40 153.21 -63.51 -45.22
N LEU A 41 154.19 -62.63 -44.96
CA LEU A 41 154.78 -61.70 -45.93
C LEU A 41 156.30 -61.87 -45.96
N GLY A 42 156.91 -61.80 -47.15
CA GLY A 42 158.35 -61.98 -47.29
C GLY A 42 158.79 -62.20 -48.74
N ASN A 43 159.93 -62.88 -48.92
CA ASN A 43 160.50 -63.21 -50.23
C ASN A 43 160.61 -64.73 -50.47
N GLY A 44 159.86 -65.54 -49.72
CA GLY A 44 159.87 -67.00 -49.79
C GLY A 44 161.10 -67.70 -49.18
N VAL A 45 162.25 -67.02 -49.15
CA VAL A 45 163.46 -67.47 -48.42
C VAL A 45 163.43 -67.00 -46.96
N VAL A 46 162.68 -65.92 -46.67
CA VAL A 46 162.29 -65.46 -45.34
C VAL A 46 160.82 -65.04 -45.41
N CYS A 47 159.99 -65.52 -44.47
CA CYS A 47 158.56 -65.22 -44.37
C CYS A 47 158.17 -64.91 -42.92
N THR A 48 157.53 -63.75 -42.69
CA THR A 48 157.12 -63.27 -41.36
C THR A 48 155.60 -63.10 -41.26
N ASN A 49 155.02 -63.37 -40.08
CA ASN A 49 153.58 -63.24 -39.83
C ASN A 49 153.06 -61.83 -40.13
N ILE A 50 151.83 -61.75 -40.65
CA ILE A 50 151.08 -60.50 -40.78
C ILE A 50 150.18 -60.37 -39.55
N ASN A 51 150.46 -59.39 -38.69
CA ASN A 51 149.60 -59.07 -37.55
C ASN A 51 148.35 -58.30 -38.02
N GLU A 52 147.21 -58.99 -38.22
CA GLU A 52 145.99 -58.31 -38.68
C GLU A 52 145.39 -57.35 -37.64
N CYS A 53 145.70 -57.52 -36.35
CA CYS A 53 145.27 -56.59 -35.30
C CYS A 53 145.95 -55.21 -35.39
N GLU A 54 147.10 -55.11 -36.06
CA GLU A 54 147.76 -53.84 -36.40
C GLU A 54 147.54 -53.42 -37.87
N ALA A 55 147.32 -54.37 -38.78
CA ALA A 55 147.12 -54.08 -40.21
C ALA A 55 145.69 -53.63 -40.57
N GLU A 56 144.66 -54.13 -39.89
CA GLU A 56 143.25 -53.73 -40.11
C GLU A 56 142.72 -52.77 -39.04
N ARG A 57 141.89 -51.81 -39.48
CA ARG A 57 141.15 -50.94 -38.57
C ARG A 57 139.85 -51.62 -38.13
N ASP A 58 139.77 -51.92 -36.83
CA ASP A 58 138.69 -52.70 -36.20
C ASP A 58 138.52 -54.09 -36.84
N PRO A 59 139.34 -55.08 -36.49
CA PRO A 59 139.24 -56.44 -37.03
C PRO A 59 137.98 -57.19 -36.57
N CYS A 60 137.49 -56.91 -35.36
CA CYS A 60 136.39 -57.63 -34.71
C CYS A 60 134.99 -57.06 -35.06
N LYS A 61 134.94 -55.88 -35.69
CA LYS A 61 133.73 -55.13 -36.11
C LYS A 61 132.73 -54.90 -34.96
N GLY A 62 133.23 -54.59 -33.76
CA GLY A 62 132.38 -54.40 -32.58
C GLY A 62 133.14 -54.42 -31.24
N THR A 63 132.43 -54.75 -30.16
CA THR A 63 132.93 -54.88 -28.77
C THR A 63 133.73 -56.18 -28.55
N GLY A 64 134.68 -56.45 -29.46
CA GLY A 64 135.60 -57.58 -29.39
C GLY A 64 137.06 -57.13 -29.27
N ASN A 65 137.85 -57.81 -28.43
CA ASN A 65 139.28 -57.57 -28.32
C ASN A 65 140.06 -58.53 -29.24
N CYS A 66 140.91 -57.97 -30.10
CA CYS A 66 141.69 -58.70 -31.11
C CYS A 66 142.98 -59.29 -30.52
N THR A 67 143.37 -60.46 -30.99
CA THR A 67 144.65 -61.11 -30.68
C THR A 67 145.25 -61.73 -31.95
N ASP A 68 146.50 -61.36 -32.24
CA ASP A 68 147.29 -61.90 -33.35
C ASP A 68 147.69 -63.37 -33.08
N THR A 69 147.68 -64.20 -34.12
CA THR A 69 148.12 -65.61 -34.08
C THR A 69 148.92 -65.97 -35.34
N GLU A 70 149.64 -67.09 -35.31
CA GLU A 70 150.49 -67.48 -36.45
C GLU A 70 149.62 -67.86 -37.66
N GLY A 71 149.59 -66.95 -38.65
CA GLY A 71 148.83 -67.04 -39.89
C GLY A 71 147.40 -66.49 -39.84
N SER A 72 146.92 -65.89 -38.73
CA SER A 72 145.58 -65.29 -38.63
C SER A 72 145.37 -64.47 -37.33
N PHE A 73 144.13 -64.07 -37.03
CA PHE A 73 143.76 -63.41 -35.77
C PHE A 73 142.50 -64.02 -35.11
N SER A 74 142.32 -63.79 -33.81
CA SER A 74 141.10 -64.17 -33.08
C SER A 74 140.53 -63.01 -32.24
N CYS A 75 139.20 -62.96 -32.09
CA CYS A 75 138.50 -61.93 -31.34
C CYS A 75 137.74 -62.52 -30.14
N THR A 76 137.81 -61.81 -29.00
CA THR A 76 137.11 -62.17 -27.75
C THR A 76 136.04 -61.13 -27.44
N CYS A 77 134.77 -61.54 -27.40
CA CYS A 77 133.62 -60.64 -27.22
C CYS A 77 133.37 -60.31 -25.74
N GLY A 78 132.88 -59.09 -25.47
CA GLY A 78 132.42 -58.69 -24.13
C GLY A 78 131.08 -59.33 -23.72
N ASP A 79 130.72 -59.17 -22.45
CA ASP A 79 129.47 -59.66 -21.88
C ASP A 79 128.24 -59.16 -22.67
N GLY A 80 127.25 -60.03 -22.86
CA GLY A 80 126.08 -59.77 -23.72
C GLY A 80 126.31 -60.01 -25.22
N PHE A 81 127.52 -60.40 -25.65
CA PHE A 81 127.84 -60.68 -27.05
C PHE A 81 128.46 -62.07 -27.24
N MET A 82 128.19 -62.71 -28.38
CA MET A 82 128.74 -64.01 -28.76
C MET A 82 129.48 -63.93 -30.11
N ALA A 83 130.50 -64.79 -30.28
CA ALA A 83 131.26 -64.85 -31.52
C ALA A 83 130.48 -65.55 -32.65
N SER A 84 130.52 -64.97 -33.86
CA SER A 84 129.97 -65.54 -35.08
C SER A 84 130.89 -66.64 -35.63
N SER A 85 130.30 -67.73 -36.13
CA SER A 85 131.02 -68.88 -36.70
C SER A 85 131.30 -68.78 -38.21
N GLU A 86 130.87 -67.70 -38.87
CA GLU A 86 130.91 -67.59 -40.34
C GLU A 86 131.85 -66.45 -40.80
N THR A 87 133.07 -66.85 -41.19
CA THR A 87 134.12 -66.04 -41.85
C THR A 87 134.53 -64.73 -41.16
N ALA A 88 135.70 -64.77 -40.51
CA ALA A 88 136.24 -63.79 -39.55
C ALA A 88 135.44 -63.70 -38.23
N PRO A 89 136.12 -63.54 -37.07
CA PRO A 89 135.48 -63.61 -35.76
C PRO A 89 134.77 -62.29 -35.39
N LEU A 90 133.50 -62.20 -35.77
CA LEU A 90 132.61 -61.05 -35.48
C LEU A 90 131.87 -61.21 -34.15
N CYS A 91 131.67 -60.14 -33.38
CA CYS A 91 130.86 -60.17 -32.16
C CYS A 91 129.41 -59.73 -32.41
N LYS A 92 128.44 -60.57 -32.00
CA LYS A 92 127.00 -60.33 -32.18
C LYS A 92 126.25 -60.34 -30.85
N ASP A 93 125.30 -59.41 -30.71
CA ASP A 93 124.35 -59.28 -29.61
C ASP A 93 123.62 -60.60 -29.28
N ILE A 94 123.55 -60.94 -27.99
CA ILE A 94 122.71 -62.02 -27.46
C ILE A 94 121.31 -61.44 -27.23
N ASN A 95 120.29 -62.03 -27.85
CA ASN A 95 118.90 -61.62 -27.62
C ASN A 95 118.31 -62.47 -26.49
N GLU A 96 118.32 -61.97 -25.25
CA GLU A 96 117.77 -62.70 -24.11
C GLU A 96 116.24 -62.84 -24.20
N CYS A 97 115.53 -61.86 -24.77
CA CYS A 97 114.07 -61.93 -24.93
C CYS A 97 113.61 -63.10 -25.82
N ALA A 98 114.45 -63.57 -26.74
CA ALA A 98 114.18 -64.74 -27.58
C ALA A 98 114.12 -66.07 -26.79
N SER A 99 114.59 -66.08 -25.52
CA SER A 99 114.51 -67.23 -24.63
C SER A 99 113.61 -66.92 -23.44
N ALA A 100 112.50 -67.66 -23.30
CA ALA A 100 111.56 -67.54 -22.17
C ALA A 100 111.12 -66.09 -21.84
N ASN A 101 111.01 -65.21 -22.86
CA ASN A 101 110.66 -63.80 -22.69
C ASN A 101 111.62 -63.05 -21.72
N GLY A 102 112.90 -63.42 -21.68
CA GLY A 102 113.87 -62.87 -20.71
C GLY A 102 113.56 -63.20 -19.23
N ASN A 103 112.57 -64.05 -18.95
CA ASN A 103 111.90 -64.21 -17.65
C ASN A 103 111.08 -62.99 -17.20
N CYS A 104 110.71 -62.09 -18.12
CA CYS A 104 109.77 -61.01 -17.85
C CYS A 104 108.34 -61.54 -17.69
N GLU A 105 107.62 -61.06 -16.68
CA GLU A 105 106.22 -61.45 -16.42
C GLU A 105 105.27 -61.00 -17.55
N GLN A 106 105.53 -59.84 -18.16
CA GLN A 106 104.71 -59.25 -19.22
C GLN A 106 105.50 -59.09 -20.52
N GLU A 107 105.99 -57.90 -20.87
CA GLU A 107 106.73 -57.67 -22.14
C GLU A 107 108.25 -57.63 -21.90
N CYS A 108 109.04 -58.17 -22.85
CA CYS A 108 110.50 -58.13 -22.84
C CYS A 108 111.03 -57.30 -24.02
N VAL A 109 111.90 -56.34 -23.74
CA VAL A 109 112.53 -55.47 -24.73
C VAL A 109 114.04 -55.71 -24.75
N ASN A 110 114.53 -56.20 -25.89
CA ASN A 110 115.97 -56.45 -26.09
C ASN A 110 116.71 -55.15 -26.45
N THR A 111 117.92 -55.00 -25.92
CA THR A 111 118.81 -53.86 -26.18
C THR A 111 120.23 -54.37 -26.45
N ALA A 112 121.14 -53.52 -26.92
CA ALA A 112 122.50 -53.97 -27.24
C ALA A 112 123.28 -54.34 -25.96
N GLY A 113 123.56 -55.64 -25.77
CA GLY A 113 124.26 -56.21 -24.62
C GLY A 113 123.42 -56.38 -23.35
N SER A 114 122.09 -56.24 -23.41
CA SER A 114 121.18 -56.47 -22.28
C SER A 114 119.70 -56.44 -22.67
N PHE A 115 118.80 -56.74 -21.73
CA PHE A 115 117.35 -56.61 -21.91
C PHE A 115 116.69 -55.94 -20.71
N TYR A 116 115.45 -55.46 -20.89
CA TYR A 116 114.60 -55.04 -19.77
C TYR A 116 113.15 -55.47 -19.97
N CYS A 117 112.40 -55.54 -18.87
CA CYS A 117 110.99 -55.89 -18.87
C CYS A 117 110.10 -54.65 -18.78
N GLN A 118 108.98 -54.67 -19.49
CA GLN A 118 107.97 -53.63 -19.53
C GLN A 118 106.61 -54.19 -19.11
N CYS A 119 105.88 -53.43 -18.29
CA CYS A 119 104.51 -53.75 -17.92
C CYS A 119 103.52 -53.13 -18.92
N ALA A 120 102.39 -53.78 -19.13
CA ALA A 120 101.27 -53.27 -19.92
C ALA A 120 100.61 -52.06 -19.24
N SER A 121 99.82 -51.30 -20.01
CA SER A 121 98.94 -50.25 -19.46
C SER A 121 98.02 -50.82 -18.37
N GLY A 122 97.85 -50.08 -17.28
CA GLY A 122 97.15 -50.56 -16.07
C GLY A 122 98.04 -51.25 -15.05
N TYR A 123 99.34 -51.47 -15.33
CA TYR A 123 100.28 -52.12 -14.40
C TYR A 123 101.49 -51.24 -14.06
N VAL A 124 101.99 -51.38 -12.83
CA VAL A 124 103.21 -50.75 -12.33
C VAL A 124 104.24 -51.80 -11.91
N ASN A 125 105.52 -51.53 -12.15
CA ASN A 125 106.60 -52.43 -11.76
C ASN A 125 106.89 -52.32 -10.26
N THR A 126 106.89 -53.45 -9.55
CA THR A 126 107.05 -53.52 -8.08
C THR A 126 108.41 -54.03 -7.61
N THR A 127 109.27 -54.52 -8.52
CA THR A 127 110.59 -55.07 -8.15
C THR A 127 111.70 -54.49 -9.03
N GLY A 128 112.78 -54.04 -8.40
CA GLY A 128 113.90 -53.42 -9.09
C GLY A 128 114.47 -54.36 -10.15
N VAL A 129 114.53 -53.89 -11.41
CA VAL A 129 114.84 -54.67 -12.61
C VAL A 129 113.75 -55.69 -12.99
N GLY A 130 112.59 -55.18 -13.41
CA GLY A 130 111.75 -55.80 -14.44
C GLY A 130 110.82 -56.95 -14.06
N MET A 131 111.15 -57.75 -13.04
CA MET A 131 110.57 -59.10 -12.87
C MET A 131 109.19 -59.20 -12.19
N GLY A 132 108.45 -58.10 -12.01
CA GLY A 132 107.10 -58.15 -11.42
C GLY A 132 106.23 -56.92 -11.68
N CYS A 133 105.04 -57.13 -12.23
CA CYS A 133 104.07 -56.12 -12.64
C CYS A 133 102.74 -56.29 -11.89
N THR A 134 102.35 -55.32 -11.06
CA THR A 134 101.06 -55.35 -10.35
C THR A 134 100.09 -54.32 -10.90
N ASP A 135 98.80 -54.63 -10.84
CA ASP A 135 97.70 -53.72 -11.15
C ASP A 135 97.84 -52.35 -10.44
N ILE A 136 97.54 -51.28 -11.15
CA ILE A 136 97.44 -49.92 -10.61
C ILE A 136 96.03 -49.77 -10.05
N ASN A 137 95.91 -49.60 -8.73
CA ASN A 137 94.59 -49.40 -8.13
C ASN A 137 94.13 -47.93 -8.29
N GLU A 138 93.45 -47.58 -9.39
CA GLU A 138 93.05 -46.18 -9.62
C GLU A 138 92.03 -45.67 -8.59
N CYS A 139 91.25 -46.56 -7.96
CA CYS A 139 90.32 -46.18 -6.91
C CYS A 139 91.00 -45.76 -5.60
N SER A 140 92.30 -46.04 -5.41
CA SER A 140 93.07 -45.62 -4.23
C SER A 140 93.34 -44.10 -4.19
N ASN A 141 93.13 -43.38 -5.30
CA ASN A 141 93.30 -41.94 -5.36
C ASN A 141 92.46 -41.32 -6.50
N HIS A 142 91.57 -40.38 -6.19
CA HIS A 142 90.74 -39.64 -7.16
C HIS A 142 91.52 -38.84 -8.22
N THR A 143 92.85 -38.74 -8.17
CA THR A 143 93.64 -38.21 -9.31
C THR A 143 94.11 -39.28 -10.30
N LEU A 144 93.70 -40.54 -10.12
CA LEU A 144 94.01 -41.66 -11.01
C LEU A 144 92.77 -42.18 -11.76
N ASN A 145 91.56 -41.87 -11.29
CA ASN A 145 90.29 -42.19 -11.94
C ASN A 145 89.54 -40.91 -12.36
N GLU A 146 88.67 -41.03 -13.37
CA GLU A 146 87.80 -39.94 -13.85
C GLU A 146 86.34 -40.08 -13.36
N CYS A 147 86.10 -40.79 -12.26
CA CYS A 147 84.74 -41.00 -11.73
C CYS A 147 84.08 -39.67 -11.28
N HIS A 148 82.76 -39.59 -11.43
CA HIS A 148 81.97 -38.43 -11.00
C HIS A 148 82.03 -38.24 -9.47
N PRO A 149 81.96 -37.01 -8.94
CA PRO A 149 81.90 -36.78 -7.49
C PRO A 149 80.71 -37.47 -6.80
N ASP A 150 79.56 -37.55 -7.50
CA ASP A 150 78.36 -38.29 -7.08
C ASP A 150 78.39 -39.77 -7.52
N GLY A 151 79.58 -40.31 -7.82
CA GLY A 151 79.82 -41.71 -8.14
C GLY A 151 80.64 -42.46 -7.08
N TYR A 152 80.85 -43.74 -7.33
CA TYR A 152 81.78 -44.61 -6.61
C TYR A 152 82.73 -45.30 -7.58
N CYS A 153 83.91 -45.70 -7.11
CA CYS A 153 84.94 -46.37 -7.88
C CYS A 153 85.14 -47.80 -7.36
N GLU A 154 85.08 -48.80 -8.23
CA GLU A 154 85.47 -50.18 -7.97
C GLU A 154 86.62 -50.59 -8.88
N ASN A 155 87.57 -51.38 -8.36
CA ASN A 155 88.82 -51.67 -9.06
C ASN A 155 88.72 -53.01 -9.83
N GLU A 156 88.87 -52.97 -11.14
CA GLU A 156 88.66 -54.09 -12.07
C GLU A 156 89.91 -54.32 -12.95
N VAL A 157 90.82 -55.19 -12.50
CA VAL A 157 92.09 -55.50 -13.19
C VAL A 157 91.84 -55.78 -14.69
N PRO A 158 92.43 -55.02 -15.65
CA PRO A 158 93.51 -54.04 -15.50
C PRO A 158 93.05 -52.57 -15.58
N GLY A 159 92.33 -52.09 -14.56
CA GLY A 159 91.79 -50.73 -14.48
C GLY A 159 90.67 -50.60 -13.44
N TYR A 160 89.64 -49.78 -13.74
CA TYR A 160 88.55 -49.45 -12.82
C TYR A 160 87.18 -49.29 -13.48
N PHE A 161 86.13 -49.50 -12.68
CA PHE A 161 84.74 -49.20 -12.97
C PHE A 161 84.26 -48.00 -12.13
N CYS A 162 83.47 -47.11 -12.74
CA CYS A 162 82.72 -46.08 -12.02
C CYS A 162 81.22 -46.42 -12.01
N GLY A 163 80.60 -46.45 -10.84
CA GLY A 163 79.14 -46.46 -10.68
C GLY A 163 78.62 -45.10 -10.20
N CYS A 164 77.31 -44.87 -10.30
CA CYS A 164 76.66 -43.72 -9.64
C CYS A 164 76.22 -44.10 -8.22
N ASN A 165 76.31 -43.16 -7.28
CA ASN A 165 75.84 -43.37 -5.91
C ASN A 165 74.30 -43.56 -5.87
N PRO A 166 73.75 -44.23 -4.83
CA PRO A 166 72.31 -44.34 -4.66
C PRO A 166 71.63 -42.95 -4.69
N GLY A 167 70.50 -42.86 -5.41
CA GLY A 167 69.83 -41.59 -5.71
C GLY A 167 70.29 -40.91 -7.01
N TYR A 168 71.36 -41.39 -7.65
CA TYR A 168 71.87 -40.86 -8.92
C TYR A 168 71.81 -41.91 -10.04
N THR A 169 71.69 -41.45 -11.29
CA THR A 169 71.68 -42.27 -12.50
C THR A 169 72.65 -41.71 -13.55
N GLY A 170 73.17 -42.55 -14.43
CA GLY A 170 74.14 -42.14 -15.45
C GLY A 170 75.18 -43.22 -15.74
N SER A 171 76.40 -42.79 -16.04
CA SER A 171 77.50 -43.67 -16.48
C SER A 171 78.62 -43.86 -15.45
N GLY A 172 78.46 -43.35 -14.22
CA GLY A 172 79.53 -43.32 -13.21
C GLY A 172 80.57 -42.21 -13.44
N PHE A 173 80.89 -41.91 -14.70
CA PHE A 173 81.70 -40.74 -15.12
C PHE A 173 80.87 -39.45 -15.21
N ASN A 174 79.57 -39.58 -15.44
CA ASN A 174 78.59 -38.51 -15.35
C ASN A 174 77.36 -39.08 -14.64
N CYS A 175 77.02 -38.51 -13.48
CA CYS A 175 75.90 -38.94 -12.66
C CYS A 175 74.96 -37.76 -12.41
N THR A 176 73.72 -37.90 -12.88
CA THR A 176 72.64 -36.95 -12.66
C THR A 176 71.71 -37.45 -11.58
N ASP A 177 71.28 -36.53 -10.73
CA ASP A 177 70.25 -36.70 -9.71
C ASP A 177 68.97 -37.37 -10.28
N ILE A 178 68.41 -38.36 -9.60
CA ILE A 178 67.15 -39.00 -9.99
C ILE A 178 66.00 -38.18 -9.43
N ASN A 179 65.22 -37.53 -10.30
CA ASN A 179 64.02 -36.80 -9.85
C ASN A 179 62.92 -37.77 -9.40
N GLU A 180 62.92 -38.15 -8.13
CA GLU A 180 62.01 -39.16 -7.59
C GLU A 180 60.54 -38.69 -7.62
N CYS A 181 60.32 -37.36 -7.60
CA CYS A 181 59.00 -36.74 -7.73
C CYS A 181 58.35 -36.87 -9.12
N GLU A 182 59.11 -37.27 -10.15
CA GLU A 182 58.60 -37.64 -11.49
C GLU A 182 58.50 -39.16 -11.67
N GLY A 183 58.91 -39.95 -10.68
CA GLY A 183 59.00 -41.41 -10.73
C GLY A 183 57.87 -42.15 -10.02
N ASN A 184 58.16 -43.40 -9.65
CA ASN A 184 57.24 -44.28 -8.89
C ASN A 184 57.47 -44.22 -7.37
N PHE A 185 58.31 -43.29 -6.90
CA PHE A 185 58.51 -43.02 -5.47
C PHE A 185 57.43 -42.06 -5.00
N THR A 186 56.54 -42.56 -4.15
CA THR A 186 55.33 -41.82 -3.75
C THR A 186 55.47 -41.26 -2.34
N CYS A 187 55.61 -39.94 -2.25
CA CYS A 187 55.19 -39.21 -1.05
C CYS A 187 53.71 -39.52 -0.73
N PRO A 188 53.26 -39.39 0.53
CA PRO A 188 51.87 -39.63 0.90
C PRO A 188 50.85 -38.87 0.04
N LEU A 189 49.68 -39.45 -0.19
CA LEU A 189 48.63 -38.82 -1.01
C LEU A 189 48.31 -37.41 -0.48
N ASN A 190 48.20 -36.44 -1.38
CA ASN A 190 48.00 -35.01 -1.07
C ASN A 190 49.15 -34.33 -0.29
N SER A 191 50.38 -34.84 -0.39
CA SER A 191 51.60 -34.14 0.07
C SER A 191 52.42 -33.57 -1.09
N LEU A 192 53.25 -32.58 -0.79
CA LEU A 192 54.19 -31.97 -1.73
C LEU A 192 55.48 -32.78 -1.76
N CYS A 193 55.83 -33.33 -2.91
CA CYS A 193 57.15 -33.92 -3.13
C CYS A 193 58.17 -32.82 -3.47
N LYS A 194 59.36 -32.90 -2.88
CA LYS A 194 60.48 -32.00 -3.14
C LYS A 194 61.74 -32.81 -3.40
N ASN A 195 62.22 -32.75 -4.64
CA ASN A 195 63.48 -33.36 -5.04
C ASN A 195 64.70 -32.67 -4.39
N LEU A 196 65.71 -33.44 -4.02
CA LEU A 196 66.99 -32.99 -3.43
C LEU A 196 68.14 -33.82 -4.04
N PRO A 197 69.41 -33.37 -3.97
CA PRO A 197 70.53 -34.16 -4.49
C PRO A 197 70.65 -35.54 -3.80
N GLY A 198 70.39 -36.60 -4.57
CA GLY A 198 70.45 -38.01 -4.16
C GLY A 198 69.27 -38.52 -3.34
N THR A 199 68.20 -37.74 -3.16
CA THR A 199 67.02 -38.14 -2.37
C THR A 199 65.83 -37.18 -2.51
N TYR A 200 64.66 -37.54 -1.99
CA TYR A 200 63.50 -36.66 -1.92
C TYR A 200 63.04 -36.43 -0.49
N ASP A 201 62.38 -35.29 -0.29
CA ASP A 201 61.66 -34.96 0.94
C ASP A 201 60.17 -34.76 0.61
N CYS A 202 59.31 -35.01 1.59
CA CYS A 202 57.88 -34.76 1.52
C CYS A 202 57.54 -33.67 2.57
N PRO A 203 58.06 -32.43 2.43
CA PRO A 203 58.18 -31.49 3.56
C PRO A 203 56.85 -31.02 4.15
N ASP A 204 55.79 -30.94 3.33
CA ASP A 204 54.48 -30.46 3.77
C ASP A 204 53.32 -31.04 2.94
N CYS A 205 52.10 -30.85 3.43
CA CYS A 205 50.89 -31.20 2.71
C CYS A 205 50.56 -30.20 1.59
N MET A 206 49.75 -30.63 0.61
CA MET A 206 49.14 -29.70 -0.35
C MET A 206 48.18 -28.75 0.39
N LYS A 207 47.94 -27.56 -0.18
CA LYS A 207 46.95 -26.62 0.39
C LYS A 207 45.57 -27.29 0.50
N GLY A 208 44.91 -27.12 1.64
CA GLY A 208 43.64 -27.79 1.98
C GLY A 208 43.82 -29.10 2.77
N TYR A 209 45.07 -29.52 3.01
CA TYR A 209 45.39 -30.74 3.76
C TYR A 209 46.38 -30.46 4.89
N ARG A 210 46.41 -31.36 5.88
CA ARG A 210 47.41 -31.34 6.97
C ARG A 210 47.84 -32.73 7.40
N TRP A 211 48.99 -32.79 8.06
CA TRP A 211 49.55 -34.03 8.59
C TRP A 211 48.73 -34.64 9.73
N ASP A 212 48.67 -35.97 9.77
CA ASP A 212 48.35 -36.71 10.99
C ASP A 212 49.44 -36.57 12.06
N LEU A 213 49.13 -36.99 13.29
CA LEU A 213 50.03 -36.89 14.45
C LEU A 213 51.40 -37.57 14.25
N ASN A 214 51.51 -38.53 13.32
CA ASN A 214 52.74 -39.27 13.04
C ASN A 214 53.46 -38.82 11.74
N LYS A 215 52.93 -37.83 11.00
CA LYS A 215 53.41 -37.41 9.68
C LYS A 215 53.54 -38.55 8.64
N THR A 216 52.54 -39.42 8.62
CA THR A 216 52.41 -40.55 7.70
C THR A 216 51.40 -40.30 6.58
N SER A 217 50.44 -39.39 6.77
CA SER A 217 49.39 -39.10 5.80
C SER A 217 48.91 -37.64 5.89
N CYS A 218 48.58 -37.06 4.73
CA CYS A 218 47.91 -35.76 4.61
C CYS A 218 46.41 -35.97 4.46
N TYR A 219 45.62 -35.48 5.42
CA TYR A 219 44.17 -35.57 5.40
C TYR A 219 43.51 -34.19 5.23
N ASP A 220 42.26 -34.24 4.74
CA ASP A 220 41.40 -33.09 4.45
C ASP A 220 41.23 -32.19 5.67
N ILE A 221 41.46 -30.89 5.51
CA ILE A 221 41.11 -29.89 6.54
C ILE A 221 39.60 -29.68 6.44
N ASN A 222 38.87 -29.83 7.55
CA ASN A 222 37.45 -29.51 7.60
C ASN A 222 37.27 -28.03 7.95
N GLU A 223 37.43 -27.13 6.97
CA GLU A 223 37.42 -25.69 7.25
C GLU A 223 36.10 -25.24 7.90
N CYS A 224 34.97 -25.79 7.44
CA CYS A 224 33.63 -25.54 8.01
C CYS A 224 33.48 -26.07 9.44
N GLY A 225 34.14 -27.18 9.77
CA GLY A 225 34.11 -27.80 11.09
C GLY A 225 35.01 -27.14 12.12
N GLU A 226 35.98 -26.35 11.66
CA GLU A 226 36.98 -25.66 12.50
C GLU A 226 36.76 -24.14 12.55
N GLY A 227 35.78 -23.61 11.80
CA GLY A 227 35.46 -22.18 11.77
C GLY A 227 36.56 -21.32 11.15
N ILE A 228 37.30 -21.90 10.20
CA ILE A 228 38.38 -21.25 9.44
C ILE A 228 38.03 -21.11 7.95
N ASP A 229 36.81 -21.49 7.57
CA ASP A 229 36.26 -21.17 6.27
C ASP A 229 36.17 -19.65 6.08
N THR A 230 36.35 -19.19 4.85
CA THR A 230 36.17 -17.77 4.48
C THR A 230 34.81 -17.56 3.82
N CYS A 231 33.78 -18.31 4.22
CA CYS A 231 32.44 -18.08 3.73
C CYS A 231 31.89 -16.77 4.30
N PRO A 232 31.08 -16.01 3.53
CA PRO A 232 30.43 -14.82 4.07
C PRO A 232 29.48 -15.17 5.23
N PRO A 233 29.29 -14.28 6.22
CA PRO A 233 28.30 -14.46 7.27
C PRO A 233 26.91 -14.80 6.70
N ASN A 234 26.18 -15.65 7.41
CA ASN A 234 24.86 -16.14 7.02
C ASN A 234 24.84 -16.90 5.67
N SER A 235 25.93 -17.61 5.35
CA SER A 235 25.99 -18.58 4.25
C SER A 235 26.28 -20.01 4.71
N VAL A 236 25.90 -20.99 3.90
CA VAL A 236 26.09 -22.42 4.20
C VAL A 236 27.48 -22.84 3.74
N CYS A 237 28.34 -23.25 4.67
CA CYS A 237 29.64 -23.86 4.37
C CYS A 237 29.48 -25.38 4.15
N ASN A 238 29.92 -25.87 2.98
CA ASN A 238 30.03 -27.30 2.67
C ASN A 238 31.50 -27.67 2.47
N ASN A 239 32.05 -28.59 3.29
CA ASN A 239 33.40 -29.09 3.10
C ASN A 239 33.50 -29.93 1.82
N THR A 240 34.59 -29.78 1.06
CA THR A 240 34.94 -30.70 -0.04
C THR A 240 36.43 -31.03 0.01
N ILE A 241 36.83 -32.14 -0.63
CA ILE A 241 38.18 -32.69 -0.49
C ILE A 241 39.23 -31.68 -1.02
N GLY A 242 40.02 -31.12 -0.11
CA GLY A 242 41.04 -30.10 -0.33
C GLY A 242 40.56 -28.64 -0.36
N SER A 243 39.27 -28.36 -0.07
CA SER A 243 38.69 -27.02 0.02
C SER A 243 37.20 -27.05 0.39
N PHE A 244 36.74 -26.18 1.29
CA PHE A 244 35.32 -25.83 1.43
C PHE A 244 34.71 -25.11 0.21
N LYS A 245 33.38 -25.00 0.18
CA LYS A 245 32.57 -24.18 -0.73
C LYS A 245 31.39 -23.55 0.00
N CYS A 246 30.95 -22.37 -0.45
CA CYS A 246 29.84 -21.61 0.13
C CYS A 246 28.64 -21.56 -0.86
N PRO A 247 27.98 -22.69 -1.19
CA PRO A 247 27.09 -22.77 -2.36
C PRO A 247 25.84 -21.88 -2.32
N ARG A 248 25.40 -21.44 -1.14
CA ARG A 248 24.19 -20.64 -0.96
C ARG A 248 24.22 -19.86 0.35
N CYS A 249 23.46 -18.78 0.41
CA CYS A 249 23.07 -18.17 1.68
C CYS A 249 22.22 -19.13 2.53
N MET A 250 22.15 -18.88 3.83
CA MET A 250 21.18 -19.52 4.72
C MET A 250 19.75 -19.12 4.32
N ASP A 251 18.77 -19.90 4.74
CA ASP A 251 17.36 -19.60 4.45
C ASP A 251 16.99 -18.26 5.13
N GLY A 252 16.23 -17.39 4.44
CA GLY A 252 15.99 -15.99 4.85
C GLY A 252 17.04 -14.97 4.36
N TYR A 253 18.08 -15.41 3.63
CA TYR A 253 19.14 -14.54 3.10
C TYR A 253 19.40 -14.80 1.59
N ASP A 254 19.81 -13.76 0.86
CA ASP A 254 20.21 -13.85 -0.55
C ASP A 254 21.49 -13.04 -0.84
N TRP A 255 22.14 -13.33 -1.96
CA TRP A 255 23.41 -12.74 -2.36
C TRP A 255 23.28 -11.25 -2.75
N THR A 256 24.01 -10.39 -2.05
CA THR A 256 24.17 -8.95 -2.35
C THR A 256 24.57 -8.64 -3.80
N ASN A 257 25.23 -9.58 -4.49
CA ASN A 257 25.69 -9.47 -5.86
C ASN A 257 26.06 -10.83 -6.44
N SER A 258 26.12 -10.92 -7.76
CA SER A 258 26.50 -12.13 -8.52
C SER A 258 27.89 -12.69 -8.21
N ASN A 259 28.74 -11.93 -7.50
CA ASN A 259 30.08 -12.36 -7.07
C ASN A 259 30.08 -13.12 -5.73
N GLN A 260 28.90 -13.36 -5.12
CA GLN A 260 28.72 -14.14 -3.89
C GLN A 260 29.55 -13.62 -2.70
N THR A 261 29.72 -12.30 -2.61
CA THR A 261 30.64 -11.67 -1.64
C THR A 261 30.05 -11.46 -0.24
N ALA A 262 28.73 -11.31 -0.13
CA ALA A 262 28.00 -11.21 1.13
C ALA A 262 26.54 -11.65 0.97
N CYS A 263 26.00 -12.29 2.00
CA CYS A 263 24.57 -12.55 2.14
C CYS A 263 23.90 -11.40 2.88
N THR A 264 22.75 -10.95 2.39
CA THR A 264 21.89 -9.94 3.02
C THR A 264 20.53 -10.52 3.31
N ASP A 265 19.93 -9.98 4.36
CA ASP A 265 18.54 -10.20 4.77
C ASP A 265 17.57 -10.03 3.59
N VAL A 266 16.70 -11.01 3.36
CA VAL A 266 15.63 -10.92 2.35
C VAL A 266 14.41 -10.30 3.02
N ASN A 267 14.02 -9.10 2.62
CA ASN A 267 12.89 -8.44 3.25
C ASN A 267 11.55 -8.97 2.70
N GLU A 268 11.02 -10.08 3.24
CA GLU A 268 9.83 -10.73 2.67
C GLU A 268 8.58 -9.84 2.77
N CYS A 269 8.52 -8.96 3.76
CA CYS A 269 7.45 -7.96 3.93
C CYS A 269 7.43 -6.92 2.80
N ALA A 270 8.60 -6.48 2.30
CA ALA A 270 8.71 -5.50 1.22
C ALA A 270 8.56 -6.13 -0.18
N ILE A 271 8.86 -7.43 -0.33
CA ILE A 271 8.78 -8.16 -1.60
C ILE A 271 7.39 -8.82 -1.77
N GLY A 272 6.64 -9.01 -0.67
CA GLY A 272 5.32 -9.64 -0.69
C GLY A 272 5.38 -11.18 -0.75
N THR A 273 6.47 -11.77 -0.26
CA THR A 273 6.70 -13.23 -0.25
C THR A 273 6.45 -13.88 1.12
N HIS A 274 6.04 -13.09 2.11
CA HIS A 274 5.69 -13.55 3.44
C HIS A 274 4.43 -14.44 3.43
N THR A 275 4.33 -15.35 4.41
CA THR A 275 3.14 -16.18 4.63
C THR A 275 2.28 -15.68 5.81
N CYS A 276 2.45 -14.43 6.23
CA CYS A 276 1.55 -13.82 7.21
C CYS A 276 0.09 -13.88 6.74
N PRO A 277 -0.89 -14.18 7.63
CA PRO A 277 -2.30 -14.22 7.27
C PRO A 277 -2.82 -12.90 6.68
N GLU A 278 -3.87 -12.99 5.87
CA GLU A 278 -4.56 -11.81 5.34
C GLU A 278 -5.07 -10.93 6.49
N ASN A 279 -4.98 -9.61 6.33
CA ASN A 279 -5.25 -8.60 7.36
C ASN A 279 -4.37 -8.69 8.64
N SER A 280 -3.14 -9.22 8.52
CA SER A 280 -2.11 -9.14 9.57
C SER A 280 -0.91 -8.26 9.21
N VAL A 281 -0.20 -7.75 10.22
CA VAL A 281 0.99 -6.91 10.05
C VAL A 281 2.23 -7.78 9.85
N CYS A 282 2.91 -7.63 8.71
CA CYS A 282 4.23 -8.24 8.49
C CYS A 282 5.34 -7.34 9.05
N ASN A 283 6.12 -7.87 9.99
CA ASN A 283 7.29 -7.23 10.57
C ASN A 283 8.54 -7.97 10.07
N ASN A 284 9.47 -7.26 9.45
CA ASN A 284 10.71 -7.87 8.96
C ASN A 284 11.74 -8.01 10.09
N THR A 285 12.34 -9.19 10.25
CA THR A 285 13.41 -9.48 11.22
C THR A 285 14.68 -9.94 10.49
N ILE A 286 15.76 -10.22 11.20
CA ILE A 286 17.04 -10.58 10.57
C ILE A 286 17.05 -12.09 10.25
N GLY A 287 16.81 -12.43 8.99
CA GLY A 287 16.75 -13.78 8.43
C GLY A 287 15.35 -14.44 8.45
N SER A 288 14.28 -13.66 8.67
CA SER A 288 12.88 -14.10 8.64
C SER A 288 11.95 -12.89 8.80
N PHE A 289 10.66 -13.05 8.53
CA PHE A 289 9.59 -12.17 9.01
C PHE A 289 8.90 -12.73 10.26
N GLU A 290 8.20 -11.87 11.02
CA GLU A 290 7.21 -12.21 12.04
C GLU A 290 5.85 -11.56 11.71
N CYS A 291 4.76 -12.12 12.23
CA CYS A 291 3.38 -11.63 11.99
C CYS A 291 2.70 -11.32 13.33
N PRO A 292 3.20 -10.34 14.13
CA PRO A 292 2.99 -10.31 15.58
C PRO A 292 1.57 -9.92 16.00
N ARG A 293 0.76 -9.39 15.07
CA ARG A 293 -0.62 -8.96 15.32
C ARG A 293 -1.42 -8.86 14.03
N CYS A 294 -2.73 -8.98 14.16
CA CYS A 294 -3.67 -8.51 13.15
C CYS A 294 -3.57 -6.98 12.95
N MET A 295 -4.05 -6.49 11.81
CA MET A 295 -4.24 -5.06 11.59
C MET A 295 -5.30 -4.49 12.55
N ASP A 296 -5.28 -3.18 12.78
CA ASP A 296 -6.26 -2.53 13.65
C ASP A 296 -7.68 -2.76 13.09
N GLY A 297 -8.64 -3.12 13.94
CA GLY A 297 -9.99 -3.58 13.53
C GLY A 297 -10.15 -5.10 13.32
N PHE A 298 -9.06 -5.87 13.43
CA PHE A 298 -9.07 -7.33 13.30
C PHE A 298 -8.46 -8.02 14.54
N ASP A 299 -8.91 -9.24 14.85
CA ASP A 299 -8.36 -10.09 15.91
C ASP A 299 -8.18 -11.55 15.43
N TRP A 300 -7.40 -12.33 16.16
CA TRP A 300 -7.04 -13.70 15.81
C TRP A 300 -8.23 -14.66 15.91
N THR A 301 -8.51 -15.42 14.85
CA THR A 301 -9.56 -16.47 14.87
C THR A 301 -9.27 -17.60 15.84
N ASP A 302 -7.99 -17.84 16.13
CA ASP A 302 -7.54 -18.95 16.96
C ASP A 302 -6.21 -18.64 17.66
N SER A 303 -5.93 -19.35 18.76
CA SER A 303 -4.71 -19.19 19.54
C SER A 303 -3.42 -19.63 18.85
N ASN A 304 -3.49 -20.21 17.64
CA ASN A 304 -2.32 -20.49 16.80
C ASN A 304 -2.04 -19.39 15.76
N GLN A 305 -2.77 -18.26 15.78
CA GLN A 305 -2.54 -17.08 14.94
C GLN A 305 -2.64 -17.38 13.43
N THR A 306 -3.58 -18.25 13.03
CA THR A 306 -3.65 -18.75 11.63
C THR A 306 -4.45 -17.87 10.68
N ALA A 307 -5.40 -17.08 11.20
CA ALA A 307 -6.15 -16.08 10.44
C ALA A 307 -6.58 -14.91 11.33
N CYS A 308 -6.74 -13.74 10.70
CA CYS A 308 -7.35 -12.56 11.31
C CYS A 308 -8.80 -12.44 10.83
N ALA A 309 -9.73 -12.29 11.77
CA ALA A 309 -11.13 -12.00 11.50
C ALA A 309 -11.47 -10.57 11.88
N ASP A 310 -12.47 -10.03 11.17
CA ASP A 310 -13.11 -8.76 11.44
C ASP A 310 -13.72 -8.73 12.84
N VAL A 311 -13.50 -7.65 13.61
CA VAL A 311 -14.04 -7.50 14.97
C VAL A 311 -15.35 -6.72 14.90
N ASP A 312 -16.48 -7.41 14.99
CA ASP A 312 -17.81 -6.77 15.00
C ASP A 312 -18.03 -5.95 16.29
N GLU A 313 -17.61 -4.68 16.28
CA GLU A 313 -17.71 -3.81 17.45
C GLU A 313 -19.17 -3.44 17.77
N CYS A 314 -20.08 -3.59 16.80
CA CYS A 314 -21.53 -3.44 16.98
C CYS A 314 -22.13 -4.62 17.79
N ALA A 315 -21.67 -5.85 17.54
CA ALA A 315 -22.11 -7.03 18.28
C ALA A 315 -21.48 -7.13 19.68
N ILE A 316 -20.24 -6.66 19.84
CA ILE A 316 -19.51 -6.70 21.12
C ILE A 316 -19.82 -5.47 22.00
N GLY A 317 -20.29 -4.37 21.42
CA GLY A 317 -20.60 -3.14 22.14
C GLY A 317 -19.36 -2.28 22.47
N THR A 318 -18.28 -2.43 21.69
CA THR A 318 -17.03 -1.67 21.81
C THR A 318 -16.98 -0.43 20.91
N HIS A 319 -18.00 -0.24 20.07
CA HIS A 319 -18.12 0.93 19.19
C HIS A 319 -18.20 2.25 19.97
N THR A 320 -17.73 3.34 19.36
CA THR A 320 -17.88 4.70 19.91
C THR A 320 -19.02 5.50 19.28
N CYS A 321 -19.93 4.84 18.54
CA CYS A 321 -21.13 5.47 18.00
C CYS A 321 -21.95 6.18 19.10
N PRO A 322 -22.43 7.42 18.88
CA PRO A 322 -23.22 8.16 19.86
C PRO A 322 -24.51 7.44 20.27
N GLU A 323 -24.99 7.76 21.47
CA GLU A 323 -26.27 7.26 21.96
C GLU A 323 -27.43 7.69 21.02
N ASN A 324 -28.37 6.77 20.75
CA ASN A 324 -29.42 6.91 19.73
C ASN A 324 -28.90 7.04 18.28
N SER A 325 -27.79 6.36 17.95
CA SER A 325 -27.34 6.14 16.56
C SER A 325 -27.25 4.65 16.19
N VAL A 326 -27.29 4.36 14.90
CA VAL A 326 -27.21 3.01 14.35
C VAL A 326 -25.73 2.66 14.10
N CYS A 327 -25.24 1.61 14.76
CA CYS A 327 -23.93 1.01 14.46
C CYS A 327 -24.07 0.03 13.29
N ASN A 328 -23.22 0.20 12.27
CA ASN A 328 -23.05 -0.71 11.14
C ASN A 328 -21.61 -1.26 11.20
N ASN A 329 -21.42 -2.58 11.29
CA ASN A 329 -20.09 -3.15 11.20
C ASN A 329 -19.56 -3.13 9.75
N THR A 330 -18.27 -2.85 9.55
CA THR A 330 -17.59 -2.92 8.24
C THR A 330 -16.20 -3.53 8.41
N ILE A 331 -15.61 -4.02 7.32
CA ILE A 331 -14.36 -4.80 7.36
C ILE A 331 -13.20 -3.93 7.88
N GLY A 332 -12.82 -4.16 9.13
CA GLY A 332 -11.76 -3.45 9.88
C GLY A 332 -12.20 -2.19 10.64
N SER A 333 -13.50 -1.90 10.75
CA SER A 333 -14.06 -0.79 11.54
C SER A 333 -15.59 -0.74 11.47
N PHE A 334 -16.27 -0.39 12.56
CA PHE A 334 -17.65 0.11 12.50
C PHE A 334 -17.78 1.49 11.80
N GLU A 335 -18.98 1.79 11.28
CA GLU A 335 -19.47 3.14 10.95
C GLU A 335 -20.79 3.44 11.69
N CYS A 336 -21.11 4.73 11.86
CA CYS A 336 -22.31 5.19 12.57
C CYS A 336 -23.19 6.07 11.64
N PRO A 337 -23.69 5.55 10.51
CA PRO A 337 -24.08 6.37 9.35
C PRO A 337 -25.32 7.25 9.58
N ARG A 338 -26.12 6.98 10.62
CA ARG A 338 -27.35 7.72 10.93
C ARG A 338 -27.76 7.60 12.39
N CYS A 339 -28.48 8.59 12.88
CA CYS A 339 -29.28 8.47 14.09
C CYS A 339 -30.39 7.41 13.94
N THR A 340 -30.87 6.87 15.06
CA THR A 340 -32.08 6.04 15.08
C THR A 340 -33.31 6.86 14.70
N ASP A 341 -34.31 6.21 14.12
CA ASP A 341 -35.55 6.86 13.69
C ASP A 341 -36.17 7.67 14.85
N GLY A 342 -36.55 8.93 14.59
CA GLY A 342 -36.97 9.90 15.62
C GLY A 342 -35.87 10.87 16.11
N TYR A 343 -34.62 10.67 15.67
CA TYR A 343 -33.47 11.50 16.05
C TYR A 343 -32.72 12.01 14.80
N ASP A 344 -32.02 13.15 14.93
CA ASP A 344 -31.14 13.73 13.91
C ASP A 344 -29.85 14.29 14.55
N TRP A 345 -28.84 14.57 13.72
CA TRP A 345 -27.50 14.97 14.18
C TRP A 345 -27.49 16.39 14.77
N THR A 346 -26.91 16.54 15.96
CA THR A 346 -26.73 17.86 16.60
C THR A 346 -25.73 18.76 15.89
N ASP A 347 -24.76 18.18 15.17
CA ASP A 347 -23.73 18.89 14.44
C ASP A 347 -23.28 18.16 13.16
N SER A 348 -22.57 18.88 12.29
CA SER A 348 -22.05 18.31 11.04
C SER A 348 -20.90 17.31 11.24
N ASN A 349 -20.44 17.09 12.47
CA ASN A 349 -19.38 16.15 12.82
C ASN A 349 -19.94 14.83 13.37
N GLN A 350 -21.28 14.66 13.41
CA GLN A 350 -21.96 13.43 13.85
C GLN A 350 -21.64 13.04 15.30
N THR A 351 -21.47 14.04 16.19
CA THR A 351 -20.99 13.81 17.57
C THR A 351 -22.08 13.37 18.55
N ALA A 352 -23.33 13.74 18.31
CA ALA A 352 -24.49 13.31 19.09
C ALA A 352 -25.78 13.36 18.26
N CYS A 353 -26.72 12.49 18.61
CA CYS A 353 -28.09 12.48 18.10
C CYS A 353 -29.02 13.19 19.08
N ALA A 354 -29.91 14.05 18.58
CA ALA A 354 -30.94 14.73 19.36
C ALA A 354 -32.34 14.42 18.84
N ASP A 355 -33.29 14.50 19.76
CA ASP A 355 -34.73 14.33 19.54
C ASP A 355 -35.26 15.31 18.48
N VAL A 356 -36.04 14.80 17.52
CA VAL A 356 -36.60 15.60 16.42
C VAL A 356 -38.05 15.96 16.74
N ASP A 357 -38.29 17.18 17.22
CA ASP A 357 -39.64 17.65 17.56
C ASP A 357 -40.53 17.78 16.31
N GLU A 358 -41.27 16.71 15.99
CA GLU A 358 -42.13 16.68 14.80
C GLU A 358 -43.38 17.56 14.96
N CYS A 359 -43.70 17.96 16.20
CA CYS A 359 -44.77 18.92 16.50
C CYS A 359 -44.38 20.36 16.13
N VAL A 360 -43.11 20.73 16.30
CA VAL A 360 -42.54 22.03 15.87
C VAL A 360 -42.26 22.05 14.37
N ILE A 361 -41.75 20.93 13.82
CA ILE A 361 -41.39 20.85 12.39
C ILE A 361 -42.63 20.65 11.51
N GLY A 362 -43.72 20.08 12.05
CA GLY A 362 -44.96 19.82 11.31
C GLY A 362 -44.93 18.56 10.46
N THR A 363 -43.99 17.65 10.74
CA THR A 363 -43.86 16.31 10.13
C THR A 363 -44.74 15.25 10.80
N HIS A 364 -45.34 15.58 11.94
CA HIS A 364 -46.23 14.68 12.69
C HIS A 364 -47.42 14.17 11.84
N THR A 365 -47.82 12.92 12.04
CA THR A 365 -49.02 12.34 11.39
C THR A 365 -50.30 12.46 12.22
N CYS A 366 -50.28 13.24 13.31
CA CYS A 366 -51.44 13.42 14.18
C CYS A 366 -52.72 13.84 13.41
N PRO A 367 -53.89 13.23 13.73
CA PRO A 367 -55.14 13.54 13.05
C PRO A 367 -55.51 15.03 13.08
N LEU A 368 -56.21 15.49 12.04
CA LEU A 368 -56.70 16.86 12.00
C LEU A 368 -57.56 17.17 13.23
N ASN A 369 -57.33 18.34 13.83
CA ASN A 369 -57.94 18.80 15.08
C ASN A 369 -57.57 18.00 16.35
N SER A 370 -56.51 17.18 16.32
CA SER A 370 -55.82 16.71 17.53
C SER A 370 -54.69 17.64 17.97
N VAL A 371 -54.22 17.47 19.22
CA VAL A 371 -53.04 18.13 19.78
C VAL A 371 -51.83 17.20 19.59
N CYS A 372 -50.76 17.69 18.96
CA CYS A 372 -49.46 17.02 18.92
C CYS A 372 -48.69 17.33 20.20
N ASN A 373 -48.09 16.29 20.81
CA ASN A 373 -47.19 16.40 21.95
C ASN A 373 -45.93 15.57 21.68
N ASN A 374 -44.77 16.23 21.67
CA ASN A 374 -43.49 15.58 21.41
C ASN A 374 -43.06 14.69 22.60
N THR A 375 -42.37 13.58 22.33
CA THR A 375 -41.74 12.70 23.32
C THR A 375 -40.40 12.19 22.81
N ILE A 376 -39.52 11.72 23.70
CA ILE A 376 -38.13 11.38 23.34
C ILE A 376 -38.11 10.21 22.33
N GLY A 377 -37.77 10.54 21.08
CA GLY A 377 -37.71 9.67 19.91
C GLY A 377 -39.00 9.52 19.11
N SER A 378 -40.09 10.25 19.43
CA SER A 378 -41.34 10.27 18.64
C SER A 378 -42.40 11.23 19.19
N PHE A 379 -43.35 11.67 18.37
CA PHE A 379 -44.56 12.37 18.83
C PHE A 379 -45.70 11.44 19.27
N ASN A 380 -46.61 11.95 20.11
CA ASN A 380 -47.94 11.37 20.33
C ASN A 380 -49.06 12.41 20.21
N CYS A 381 -50.30 11.94 20.07
CA CYS A 381 -51.47 12.76 19.71
C CYS A 381 -52.60 12.57 20.74
N PRO A 382 -52.39 12.88 22.03
CA PRO A 382 -53.12 12.25 23.13
C PRO A 382 -54.59 12.68 23.26
N VAL A 383 -54.95 13.86 22.73
CA VAL A 383 -56.29 14.44 22.84
C VAL A 383 -56.70 15.17 21.56
N CYS A 384 -58.01 15.22 21.31
CA CYS A 384 -58.60 16.20 20.42
C CYS A 384 -58.51 17.62 21.03
N LYS A 385 -58.57 18.64 20.18
CA LYS A 385 -58.71 20.04 20.62
C LYS A 385 -60.10 20.28 21.19
N ASP A 386 -60.25 21.34 21.99
CA ASP A 386 -61.55 21.77 22.52
C ASP A 386 -62.58 21.92 21.38
N GLY A 387 -63.82 21.47 21.64
CA GLY A 387 -64.89 21.37 20.62
C GLY A 387 -64.88 20.08 19.79
N TYR A 388 -63.93 19.15 20.02
CA TYR A 388 -63.82 17.90 19.25
C TYR A 388 -63.66 16.66 20.14
N GLU A 389 -64.19 15.52 19.68
CA GLU A 389 -64.06 14.20 20.32
C GLU A 389 -63.50 13.15 19.35
N TRP A 390 -62.93 12.06 19.87
CA TRP A 390 -62.46 10.95 19.05
C TRP A 390 -63.62 10.24 18.34
N THR A 391 -63.48 9.95 17.04
CA THR A 391 -64.48 9.17 16.27
C THR A 391 -64.64 7.74 16.77
N ASP A 392 -63.55 7.14 17.22
CA ASP A 392 -63.40 5.74 17.60
C ASP A 392 -62.19 5.55 18.55
N SER A 393 -62.20 4.44 19.29
CA SER A 393 -61.19 4.13 20.33
C SER A 393 -59.75 4.04 19.83
N ASN A 394 -59.54 3.95 18.51
CA ASN A 394 -58.23 3.86 17.88
C ASN A 394 -57.62 5.25 17.59
N GLN A 395 -58.26 6.34 18.04
CA GLN A 395 -57.76 7.73 17.92
C GLN A 395 -57.49 8.16 16.46
N THR A 396 -58.29 7.66 15.51
CA THR A 396 -58.01 7.84 14.07
C THR A 396 -58.41 9.22 13.52
N ALA A 397 -59.47 9.84 14.07
CA ALA A 397 -59.91 11.18 13.73
C ALA A 397 -60.62 11.88 14.89
N CYS A 398 -60.55 13.22 14.90
CA CYS A 398 -61.35 14.07 15.78
C CYS A 398 -62.58 14.58 15.01
N ARG A 399 -63.78 14.30 15.53
CA ARG A 399 -65.05 14.86 15.02
C ARG A 399 -65.54 16.01 15.88
N ASP A 400 -66.31 16.89 15.25
CA ASP A 400 -67.05 17.98 15.85
C ASP A 400 -68.01 17.49 16.94
N VAL A 401 -68.06 18.17 18.09
CA VAL A 401 -68.99 17.87 19.19
C VAL A 401 -70.20 18.80 19.09
N ASP A 402 -71.36 18.26 18.72
CA ASP A 402 -72.56 19.08 18.52
C ASP A 402 -73.22 19.48 19.86
N GLU A 403 -72.79 20.60 20.43
CA GLU A 403 -73.27 21.03 21.75
C GLU A 403 -74.75 21.45 21.74
N CYS A 404 -75.26 21.85 20.57
CA CYS A 404 -76.69 22.15 20.36
C CYS A 404 -77.57 20.88 20.47
N LYS A 405 -77.15 19.74 19.90
CA LYS A 405 -77.82 18.45 20.06
C LYS A 405 -77.66 17.88 21.48
N LEU A 406 -76.47 18.02 22.07
CA LEU A 406 -76.16 17.48 23.40
C LEU A 406 -76.75 18.31 24.54
N LYS A 407 -77.23 19.54 24.28
CA LYS A 407 -77.68 20.53 25.28
C LYS A 407 -76.60 20.88 26.31
N THR A 408 -75.35 20.83 25.90
CA THR A 408 -74.18 21.27 26.66
C THR A 408 -73.79 22.71 26.37
N HIS A 409 -74.46 23.35 25.39
CA HIS A 409 -74.31 24.76 25.05
C HIS A 409 -74.68 25.69 26.22
N THR A 410 -74.03 26.85 26.29
CA THR A 410 -74.35 27.91 27.26
C THR A 410 -75.24 29.02 26.70
N CYS A 411 -75.83 28.83 25.50
CA CYS A 411 -76.76 29.80 24.92
C CYS A 411 -77.87 30.21 25.90
N PRO A 412 -78.17 31.53 26.04
CA PRO A 412 -79.19 32.01 26.97
C PRO A 412 -80.57 31.41 26.74
N GLU A 413 -81.38 31.35 27.79
CA GLU A 413 -82.76 30.90 27.67
C GLU A 413 -83.52 31.79 26.67
N ASN A 414 -84.39 31.17 25.87
CA ASN A 414 -85.07 31.78 24.72
C ASN A 414 -84.22 32.33 23.57
N SER A 415 -82.93 31.98 23.51
CA SER A 415 -82.14 32.04 22.26
C SER A 415 -82.24 30.77 21.42
N VAL A 416 -81.70 30.83 20.19
CA VAL A 416 -81.53 29.69 19.27
C VAL A 416 -80.06 29.29 19.21
N CYS A 417 -79.75 28.01 19.46
CA CYS A 417 -78.40 27.44 19.30
C CYS A 417 -78.18 27.01 17.84
N ASN A 418 -77.05 27.40 17.25
CA ASN A 418 -76.57 26.92 15.95
C ASN A 418 -75.19 26.29 16.11
N ASN A 419 -75.00 25.08 15.56
CA ASN A 419 -73.74 24.35 15.70
C ASN A 419 -72.73 24.77 14.62
N THR A 420 -71.48 24.96 14.98
CA THR A 420 -70.38 25.33 14.08
C THR A 420 -69.21 24.36 14.25
N ILE A 421 -68.22 24.39 13.35
CA ILE A 421 -67.13 23.40 13.36
C ILE A 421 -66.13 23.75 14.49
N GLY A 422 -66.24 23.05 15.61
CA GLY A 422 -65.45 23.18 16.83
C GLY A 422 -66.06 24.08 17.92
N SER A 423 -67.32 24.51 17.78
CA SER A 423 -68.05 25.29 18.80
C SER A 423 -69.52 25.54 18.40
N PHE A 424 -70.30 26.17 19.27
CA PHE A 424 -71.66 26.66 18.97
C PHE A 424 -71.74 28.19 18.97
N GLU A 425 -72.73 28.73 18.24
CA GLU A 425 -73.11 30.14 18.30
C GLU A 425 -74.60 30.29 18.66
N CYS A 426 -74.98 31.45 19.22
CA CYS A 426 -76.34 31.71 19.73
C CYS A 426 -76.92 32.97 19.06
N PRO A 427 -77.12 33.01 17.73
CA PRO A 427 -77.11 34.27 16.97
C PRO A 427 -78.35 35.13 17.13
N VAL A 428 -79.49 34.55 17.54
CA VAL A 428 -80.79 35.25 17.65
C VAL A 428 -81.60 34.73 18.84
N CYS A 429 -82.45 35.62 19.38
CA CYS A 429 -83.59 35.23 20.21
C CYS A 429 -84.67 34.52 19.37
N LYS A 430 -85.55 33.77 20.05
CA LYS A 430 -86.79 33.24 19.45
C LYS A 430 -87.79 34.38 19.22
N ASP A 431 -88.74 34.16 18.30
CA ASP A 431 -89.85 35.09 18.06
C ASP A 431 -90.58 35.44 19.39
N GLY A 432 -90.92 36.73 19.57
CA GLY A 432 -91.47 37.27 20.82
C GLY A 432 -90.44 37.76 21.84
N TYR A 433 -89.13 37.54 21.60
CA TYR A 433 -88.05 37.94 22.50
C TYR A 433 -86.97 38.76 21.77
N ASP A 434 -86.32 39.69 22.46
CA ASP A 434 -85.18 40.48 21.95
C ASP A 434 -84.03 40.52 22.98
N TRP A 435 -82.84 40.89 22.53
CA TRP A 435 -81.63 40.90 23.36
C TRP A 435 -81.66 42.03 24.40
N THR A 436 -81.46 41.68 25.67
CA THR A 436 -81.34 42.63 26.79
C THR A 436 -80.18 43.62 26.62
N ASP A 437 -79.10 43.18 25.98
CA ASP A 437 -77.90 43.98 25.78
C ASP A 437 -77.12 43.61 24.51
N SER A 438 -76.20 44.48 24.11
CA SER A 438 -75.37 44.26 22.90
C SER A 438 -74.35 43.13 23.03
N ASN A 439 -74.21 42.51 24.21
CA ASN A 439 -73.34 41.35 24.44
C ASN A 439 -74.12 40.02 24.40
N GLN A 440 -75.41 40.05 24.02
CA GLN A 440 -76.26 38.86 23.84
C GLN A 440 -76.40 38.00 25.12
N THR A 441 -76.52 38.64 26.28
CA THR A 441 -76.50 37.95 27.58
C THR A 441 -77.81 37.27 27.96
N ALA A 442 -78.96 37.82 27.58
CA ALA A 442 -80.29 37.24 27.80
C ALA A 442 -81.30 37.70 26.74
N CYS A 443 -82.32 36.87 26.49
CA CYS A 443 -83.47 37.21 25.66
C CYS A 443 -84.66 37.54 26.58
N GLU A 444 -85.14 38.78 26.55
CA GLU A 444 -86.31 39.23 27.32
C GLU A 444 -87.55 39.42 26.43
N ASP A 445 -88.71 39.38 27.07
CA ASP A 445 -90.04 39.51 26.46
C ASP A 445 -90.27 40.88 25.81
N VAL A 446 -90.80 40.91 24.59
CA VAL A 446 -91.01 42.15 23.82
C VAL A 446 -92.42 42.68 24.04
N ASP A 447 -92.59 43.57 25.02
CA ASP A 447 -93.88 44.20 25.35
C ASP A 447 -94.48 45.00 24.17
N GLU A 448 -95.28 44.34 23.32
CA GLU A 448 -95.82 44.93 22.09
C GLU A 448 -96.94 45.93 22.38
N CYS A 449 -97.60 45.81 23.55
CA CYS A 449 -98.59 46.76 24.04
C CYS A 449 -97.94 48.12 24.36
N ARG A 450 -96.80 48.13 25.06
CA ARG A 450 -96.02 49.34 25.35
C ARG A 450 -95.35 49.92 24.12
N LEU A 451 -94.83 49.07 23.24
CA LEU A 451 -94.16 49.49 21.99
C LEU A 451 -95.14 49.92 20.89
N LYS A 452 -96.44 49.63 21.03
CA LYS A 452 -97.49 49.83 20.01
C LYS A 452 -97.19 49.12 18.68
N THR A 453 -96.53 47.98 18.78
CA THR A 453 -96.30 47.03 17.67
C THR A 453 -97.40 45.96 17.59
N HIS A 454 -98.28 45.89 18.60
CA HIS A 454 -99.46 45.04 18.62
C HIS A 454 -100.42 45.31 17.43
N THR A 455 -101.16 44.29 17.02
CA THR A 455 -102.20 44.38 15.97
C THR A 455 -103.63 44.43 16.52
N CYS A 456 -103.79 44.58 17.84
CA CYS A 456 -105.13 44.67 18.47
C CYS A 456 -106.06 45.70 17.81
N PRO A 457 -107.35 45.39 17.60
CA PRO A 457 -108.30 46.28 16.93
C PRO A 457 -108.45 47.64 17.59
N GLU A 458 -108.87 48.64 16.81
CA GLU A 458 -109.22 49.95 17.35
C GLU A 458 -110.39 49.81 18.36
N ASN A 459 -110.32 50.59 19.44
CA ASN A 459 -111.18 50.47 20.62
C ASN A 459 -111.20 49.13 21.38
N SER A 460 -110.22 48.23 21.13
CA SER A 460 -109.88 47.14 22.06
C SER A 460 -108.85 47.55 23.12
N VAL A 461 -108.61 46.65 24.08
CA VAL A 461 -107.56 46.72 25.11
C VAL A 461 -106.48 45.68 24.80
N CYS A 462 -105.22 46.12 24.71
CA CYS A 462 -104.05 45.24 24.59
C CYS A 462 -103.59 44.78 25.99
N ASN A 463 -103.24 43.51 26.14
CA ASN A 463 -102.60 42.96 27.33
C ASN A 463 -101.37 42.13 26.91
N ASN A 464 -100.23 42.35 27.59
CA ASN A 464 -98.97 41.70 27.23
C ASN A 464 -98.85 40.31 27.88
N THR A 465 -98.24 39.36 27.18
CA THR A 465 -98.02 37.98 27.67
C THR A 465 -96.59 37.54 27.32
N ILE A 466 -96.11 36.47 27.96
CA ILE A 466 -94.70 36.07 27.81
C ILE A 466 -94.48 35.44 26.41
N GLY A 467 -93.88 36.23 25.51
CA GLY A 467 -93.59 35.91 24.12
C GLY A 467 -94.65 36.36 23.10
N SER A 468 -95.68 37.13 23.50
CA SER A 468 -96.72 37.66 22.60
C SER A 468 -97.72 38.60 23.30
N PHE A 469 -98.64 39.22 22.57
CA PHE A 469 -99.76 39.99 23.13
C PHE A 469 -101.13 39.33 22.90
N GLU A 470 -102.10 39.67 23.75
CA GLU A 470 -103.52 39.35 23.56
C GLU A 470 -104.39 40.63 23.58
N CYS A 471 -105.61 40.55 23.06
CA CYS A 471 -106.51 41.70 22.88
C CYS A 471 -107.89 41.43 23.53
N PRO A 472 -107.98 41.08 24.83
CA PRO A 472 -109.05 40.24 25.38
C PRO A 472 -110.45 40.89 25.45
N ARG A 473 -110.58 42.21 25.27
CA ARG A 473 -111.87 42.92 25.33
C ARG A 473 -111.88 44.25 24.60
N CYS A 474 -113.08 44.70 24.25
CA CYS A 474 -113.34 46.10 23.93
C CYS A 474 -113.20 47.02 25.16
N LYS A 475 -112.99 48.31 24.89
CA LYS A 475 -113.16 49.38 25.87
C LYS A 475 -114.63 49.49 26.28
N ASP A 476 -114.86 50.00 27.48
CA ASP A 476 -116.19 50.20 28.03
C ASP A 476 -116.99 51.17 27.12
N GLY A 477 -118.28 50.88 26.87
CA GLY A 477 -119.10 51.55 25.83
C GLY A 477 -119.09 50.87 24.45
N TYR A 478 -118.20 49.89 24.22
CA TYR A 478 -118.09 49.16 22.95
C TYR A 478 -118.24 47.64 23.15
N ASP A 479 -118.80 46.97 22.13
CA ASP A 479 -119.03 45.52 22.06
C ASP A 479 -118.33 44.94 20.82
N TRP A 480 -118.09 43.63 20.78
CA TRP A 480 -117.42 43.00 19.63
C TRP A 480 -118.37 42.88 18.43
N THR A 481 -117.92 43.29 17.24
CA THR A 481 -118.71 43.16 16.00
C THR A 481 -118.91 41.72 15.55
N ASP A 482 -118.00 40.82 15.94
CA ASP A 482 -118.02 39.41 15.59
C ASP A 482 -117.44 38.53 16.70
N SER A 483 -117.71 37.22 16.63
CA SER A 483 -117.15 36.23 17.56
C SER A 483 -115.65 36.00 17.41
N ASN A 484 -115.01 36.61 16.40
CA ASN A 484 -113.59 36.49 16.12
C ASN A 484 -112.77 37.67 16.69
N GLN A 485 -113.42 38.60 17.40
CA GLN A 485 -112.79 39.74 18.06
C GLN A 485 -112.03 40.66 17.08
N THR A 486 -112.57 40.88 15.88
CA THR A 486 -111.86 41.62 14.81
C THR A 486 -112.07 43.13 14.84
N ALA A 487 -113.18 43.62 15.41
CA ALA A 487 -113.43 45.04 15.64
C ALA A 487 -114.39 45.29 16.80
N CYS A 488 -114.26 46.44 17.45
CA CYS A 488 -115.17 46.93 18.48
C CYS A 488 -116.11 47.99 17.89
N ALA A 489 -117.41 47.89 18.18
CA ALA A 489 -118.42 48.85 17.75
C ALA A 489 -119.22 49.41 18.93
N ASP A 490 -119.72 50.62 18.75
CA ASP A 490 -120.53 51.37 19.71
C ASP A 490 -121.77 50.60 20.17
N ILE A 491 -122.11 50.70 21.46
CA ILE A 491 -123.31 50.12 22.05
C ILE A 491 -124.42 51.17 22.03
N ASN A 492 -125.47 50.98 21.24
CA ASN A 492 -126.66 51.83 21.37
C ASN A 492 -127.43 51.50 22.66
N GLU A 493 -127.22 52.27 23.74
CA GLU A 493 -127.94 52.04 25.00
C GLU A 493 -129.45 52.32 24.88
N CYS A 494 -129.87 53.26 24.03
CA CYS A 494 -131.30 53.55 23.79
C CYS A 494 -132.05 52.33 23.23
N ASP A 495 -131.42 51.58 22.31
CA ASP A 495 -132.02 50.37 21.73
C ASP A 495 -131.93 49.16 22.68
N LYS A 496 -130.87 49.08 23.50
CA LYS A 496 -130.67 48.00 24.48
C LYS A 496 -131.43 48.21 25.82
N LEU A 497 -132.16 49.32 26.00
CA LEU A 497 -132.80 49.74 27.26
C LEU A 497 -131.81 49.85 28.44
N LEU A 498 -130.57 50.27 28.13
CA LEU A 498 -129.52 50.58 29.11
C LEU A 498 -129.45 52.09 29.40
N ASP A 499 -130.29 52.88 28.72
CA ASP A 499 -130.27 54.33 28.64
C ASP A 499 -130.63 55.09 29.92
N ASN A 500 -131.14 54.41 30.95
CA ASN A 500 -131.47 54.98 32.26
C ASN A 500 -132.26 56.32 32.29
N CYS A 501 -132.93 56.69 31.21
CA CYS A 501 -133.75 57.90 31.10
C CYS A 501 -135.11 57.74 31.81
N ASP A 502 -135.84 58.84 32.03
CA ASP A 502 -137.19 58.80 32.60
C ASP A 502 -138.15 58.02 31.67
N PRO A 503 -138.72 56.87 32.10
CA PRO A 503 -139.49 55.98 31.24
C PRO A 503 -140.92 56.48 30.95
N LYS A 504 -141.27 57.71 31.32
CA LYS A 504 -142.58 58.33 31.06
C LYS A 504 -142.48 59.71 30.38
N HIS A 505 -141.42 60.47 30.68
CA HIS A 505 -141.26 61.85 30.21
C HIS A 505 -139.85 62.15 29.69
N GLY A 506 -138.98 61.14 29.58
CA GLY A 506 -137.65 61.24 29.00
C GLY A 506 -137.57 60.74 27.55
N VAL A 507 -136.52 61.16 26.85
CA VAL A 507 -136.17 60.77 25.48
C VAL A 507 -134.66 60.55 25.41
N CYS A 508 -134.24 59.35 25.00
CA CYS A 508 -132.84 58.98 24.80
C CYS A 508 -132.34 59.36 23.40
N THR A 509 -131.07 59.75 23.30
CA THR A 509 -130.31 59.87 22.04
C THR A 509 -128.92 59.25 22.21
N ASN A 510 -128.53 58.38 21.28
CA ASN A 510 -127.25 57.68 21.35
C ASN A 510 -126.06 58.54 20.88
N THR A 511 -124.87 58.27 21.42
CA THR A 511 -123.59 58.88 21.01
C THR A 511 -122.46 57.83 21.01
N ASP A 512 -121.30 58.16 20.44
CA ASP A 512 -120.16 57.22 20.33
C ASP A 512 -119.55 56.94 21.72
N GLY A 513 -119.80 55.73 22.25
CA GLY A 513 -119.36 55.28 23.58
C GLY A 513 -120.31 55.63 24.73
N GLY A 514 -121.60 55.90 24.45
CA GLY A 514 -122.63 56.10 25.49
C GLY A 514 -123.83 56.93 25.02
N HIS A 515 -124.81 57.18 25.91
CA HIS A 515 -126.06 57.86 25.59
C HIS A 515 -126.31 59.18 26.33
N VAL A 516 -127.35 59.92 25.89
CA VAL A 516 -127.81 61.19 26.49
C VAL A 516 -129.33 61.19 26.66
N CYS A 517 -129.82 61.65 27.82
CA CYS A 517 -131.24 61.78 28.15
C CYS A 517 -131.74 63.23 28.07
N SER A 518 -133.01 63.44 27.70
CA SER A 518 -133.67 64.76 27.67
C SER A 518 -135.17 64.67 28.01
N CYS A 519 -135.75 65.68 28.66
CA CYS A 519 -137.16 65.68 29.06
C CYS A 519 -138.12 66.26 28.00
N ILE A 520 -139.35 65.75 27.94
CA ILE A 520 -140.42 66.28 27.08
C ILE A 520 -140.99 67.62 27.61
N TYR A 521 -141.60 68.37 26.70
CA TYR A 521 -142.06 69.74 26.94
C TYR A 521 -143.05 69.85 28.12
N GLY A 522 -142.74 70.73 29.09
CA GLY A 522 -143.49 70.88 30.34
C GLY A 522 -142.86 70.19 31.56
N PHE A 523 -141.79 69.40 31.34
CA PHE A 523 -141.01 68.73 32.39
C PHE A 523 -139.54 69.18 32.36
N THR A 524 -138.83 69.05 33.48
CA THR A 524 -137.40 69.36 33.59
C THR A 524 -136.63 68.35 34.45
N GLY A 525 -135.38 68.10 34.08
CA GLY A 525 -134.50 67.06 34.62
C GLY A 525 -133.52 66.55 33.54
N GLU A 526 -132.67 65.59 33.90
CA GLU A 526 -131.80 64.86 32.97
C GLU A 526 -132.24 63.38 32.88
N PHE A 527 -132.09 62.63 33.98
CA PHE A 527 -132.48 61.20 34.08
C PHE A 527 -133.87 60.97 34.70
N ASN A 528 -134.50 62.01 35.24
CA ASN A 528 -135.78 61.92 35.97
C ASN A 528 -136.52 63.26 35.85
N CYS A 529 -137.70 63.27 35.25
CA CYS A 529 -138.30 64.46 34.66
C CYS A 529 -139.51 64.94 35.48
N THR A 530 -139.49 66.20 35.91
CA THR A 530 -140.46 66.76 36.88
C THR A 530 -141.28 67.92 36.33
N GLU A 531 -142.58 67.94 36.66
CA GLU A 531 -143.60 68.83 36.08
C GLU A 531 -143.44 70.30 36.53
N ILE A 532 -143.42 71.23 35.56
CA ILE A 532 -143.16 72.66 35.80
C ILE A 532 -144.43 73.38 36.26
N LYS A 533 -144.42 73.89 37.51
CA LYS A 533 -145.56 74.62 38.10
C LYS A 533 -145.49 76.15 37.82
N PRO A 534 -146.63 76.81 37.56
CA PRO A 534 -146.65 78.25 37.29
C PRO A 534 -146.36 79.06 38.56
N GLY A 535 -145.25 79.82 38.57
CA GLY A 535 -144.91 80.69 39.70
C GLY A 535 -143.50 81.29 39.69
N GLN A 536 -142.54 80.68 38.97
CA GLN A 536 -141.19 81.23 38.81
C GLN A 536 -140.72 81.07 37.36
N THR A 537 -140.23 82.16 36.77
CA THR A 537 -139.63 82.18 35.43
C THR A 537 -138.34 82.98 35.47
N GLY A 538 -137.21 82.28 35.32
CA GLY A 538 -135.90 82.85 35.01
C GLY A 538 -135.30 82.00 33.89
N LEU A 539 -135.18 82.57 32.70
CA LEU A 539 -134.78 81.87 31.48
C LEU A 539 -134.04 82.84 30.55
N GLU A 540 -133.30 82.27 29.61
CA GLU A 540 -132.48 82.92 28.56
C GLU A 540 -131.10 83.48 28.96
N GLU A 541 -130.07 82.61 28.91
CA GLU A 541 -128.76 83.03 28.39
C GLU A 541 -127.97 81.81 27.82
N GLN A 542 -127.99 81.59 26.49
CA GLN A 542 -127.07 80.67 25.79
C GLN A 542 -126.83 81.06 24.31
N GLN A 543 -125.58 80.80 23.85
CA GLN A 543 -124.99 80.88 22.49
C GLN A 543 -124.40 82.26 22.10
N LYS A 544 -123.17 82.41 21.58
CA LYS A 544 -122.49 81.62 20.53
C LYS A 544 -120.98 81.97 20.38
N TYR A 545 -120.21 81.14 19.66
CA TYR A 545 -118.77 81.29 19.34
C TYR A 545 -118.50 80.84 17.87
N LEU A 546 -117.30 81.12 17.29
CA LEU A 546 -116.58 80.48 16.14
C LEU A 546 -116.21 81.33 14.88
N VAL A 547 -115.31 80.75 14.05
CA VAL A 547 -114.79 81.14 12.71
C VAL A 547 -113.60 82.13 12.75
N ASP A 548 -112.44 81.96 12.07
CA ASP A 548 -111.88 80.97 11.10
C ASP A 548 -110.35 80.76 11.37
N SER A 549 -109.50 79.76 11.00
CA SER A 549 -109.37 78.51 10.20
C SER A 549 -108.28 78.52 9.09
N ALA A 550 -108.39 79.38 8.06
CA ALA A 550 -107.82 79.20 6.71
C ALA A 550 -106.29 78.97 6.53
N ALA A 551 -105.44 79.28 7.52
CA ALA A 551 -103.98 79.25 7.34
C ALA A 551 -103.36 77.84 7.35
N VAL A 552 -103.98 76.89 8.07
CA VAL A 552 -103.36 75.61 8.45
C VAL A 552 -103.06 74.70 7.24
N PHE A 553 -103.97 74.64 6.27
CA PHE A 553 -103.88 73.69 5.15
C PHE A 553 -102.70 73.91 4.19
N ARG A 554 -102.06 75.09 4.19
CA ARG A 554 -100.89 75.35 3.33
C ARG A 554 -99.54 74.93 3.94
N MET A 555 -99.48 74.73 5.25
CA MET A 555 -98.26 74.25 5.92
C MET A 555 -97.97 72.77 5.60
N TYR A 556 -99.00 71.92 5.70
CA TYR A 556 -98.87 70.47 5.51
C TYR A 556 -98.37 70.06 4.11
N ALA A 557 -98.59 70.88 3.08
CA ALA A 557 -98.10 70.61 1.73
C ALA A 557 -96.58 70.78 1.57
N LEU A 558 -95.94 71.66 2.35
CA LEU A 558 -94.50 71.92 2.28
C LEU A 558 -93.67 70.89 3.05
N GLU A 559 -94.23 70.32 4.12
CA GLU A 559 -93.56 69.30 4.95
C GLU A 559 -93.32 68.00 4.15
N ALA A 560 -94.26 67.65 3.25
CA ALA A 560 -94.17 66.46 2.40
C ALA A 560 -93.05 66.53 1.34
N GLU A 561 -92.80 67.71 0.73
CA GLU A 561 -91.66 67.87 -0.19
C GLU A 561 -90.32 67.77 0.56
N ARG A 562 -90.24 68.25 1.81
CA ARG A 562 -89.00 68.19 2.61
C ARG A 562 -88.57 66.74 2.88
N GLN A 563 -89.49 65.90 3.35
CA GLN A 563 -89.24 64.48 3.65
C GLN A 563 -88.78 63.70 2.40
N SER A 564 -89.25 64.07 1.20
CA SER A 564 -88.84 63.45 -0.06
C SER A 564 -87.37 63.73 -0.43
N LEU A 565 -86.87 64.95 -0.14
CA LEU A 565 -85.46 65.29 -0.35
C LEU A 565 -84.53 64.69 0.71
N GLU A 566 -84.95 64.65 1.98
CA GLU A 566 -84.17 64.04 3.08
C GLU A 566 -83.86 62.57 2.77
N LYS A 567 -84.86 61.81 2.30
CA LYS A 567 -84.73 60.39 1.93
C LYS A 567 -83.83 60.13 0.71
N GLN A 568 -83.68 61.11 -0.19
CA GLN A 568 -82.76 61.03 -1.32
C GLN A 568 -81.30 61.28 -0.89
N LEU A 569 -81.08 62.22 0.05
CA LEU A 569 -79.77 62.51 0.62
C LEU A 569 -79.22 61.32 1.43
N GLU A 570 -80.06 60.68 2.24
CA GLU A 570 -79.70 59.49 3.02
C GLU A 570 -79.20 58.33 2.12
N ASN A 571 -79.86 58.12 0.99
CA ASN A 571 -79.51 57.04 0.05
C ASN A 571 -78.14 57.28 -0.63
N VAL A 572 -77.78 58.55 -0.89
CA VAL A 572 -76.44 58.92 -1.37
C VAL A 572 -75.37 58.67 -0.30
N LEU A 573 -75.66 58.97 0.97
CA LEU A 573 -74.73 58.70 2.08
C LEU A 573 -74.50 57.19 2.28
N ARG A 574 -75.53 56.35 2.14
CA ARG A 574 -75.39 54.88 2.12
C ARG A 574 -74.48 54.38 1.00
N GLN A 575 -74.59 54.93 -0.21
CA GLN A 575 -73.71 54.59 -1.34
C GLN A 575 -72.24 54.92 -1.04
N CYS A 576 -71.96 56.07 -0.41
CA CYS A 576 -70.60 56.46 -0.04
C CYS A 576 -69.99 55.55 1.05
N ALA A 577 -70.79 55.10 2.02
CA ALA A 577 -70.33 54.27 3.14
C ALA A 577 -69.75 52.90 2.72
N LEU A 578 -70.27 52.32 1.63
CA LEU A 578 -69.82 51.01 1.10
C LEU A 578 -68.38 51.01 0.56
N VAL A 579 -67.81 52.17 0.25
CA VAL A 579 -66.44 52.30 -0.30
C VAL A 579 -65.38 52.34 0.81
N ALA A 580 -65.77 52.61 2.06
CA ALA A 580 -64.84 53.02 3.13
C ALA A 580 -64.30 51.89 4.04
N ARG A 581 -64.57 50.60 3.74
CA ARG A 581 -64.18 49.48 4.63
C ARG A 581 -63.56 48.27 3.91
N LYS A 582 -62.22 48.25 3.79
CA LYS A 582 -61.38 47.06 4.06
C LYS A 582 -59.89 47.44 4.26
N PRO A 583 -59.09 46.71 5.07
CA PRO A 583 -57.75 47.12 5.48
C PRO A 583 -56.61 46.43 4.71
N THR A 584 -55.38 46.90 4.92
CA THR A 584 -54.17 46.51 4.17
C THR A 584 -53.40 45.34 4.79
N ARG A 585 -53.17 44.25 4.03
CA ARG A 585 -51.87 43.53 3.98
C ARG A 585 -51.78 42.47 2.86
N GLY A 586 -50.75 42.61 2.01
CA GLY A 586 -49.94 41.51 1.47
C GLY A 586 -50.53 40.44 0.53
N LYS A 587 -50.42 40.66 -0.80
CA LYS A 587 -49.67 39.81 -1.74
C LYS A 587 -49.61 40.43 -3.16
N ARG A 588 -48.61 40.06 -3.96
CA ARG A 588 -48.49 40.45 -5.38
C ARG A 588 -49.34 39.53 -6.26
N ALA A 589 -50.16 40.11 -7.13
CA ALA A 589 -50.68 39.49 -8.36
C ALA A 589 -50.82 40.59 -9.43
N VAL A 590 -50.67 40.24 -10.71
CA VAL A 590 -50.64 41.22 -11.82
C VAL A 590 -52.04 41.40 -12.43
N LEU A 591 -52.30 42.60 -12.93
CA LEU A 591 -53.60 43.05 -13.46
C LEU A 591 -53.94 42.46 -14.85
N SER A 592 -55.18 42.00 -15.02
CA SER A 592 -55.91 42.09 -16.29
C SER A 592 -57.43 41.96 -16.04
N GLY A 593 -58.13 43.08 -15.84
CA GLY A 593 -59.58 43.06 -15.55
C GLY A 593 -60.18 44.42 -15.13
N SER A 594 -60.43 45.29 -16.10
CA SER A 594 -61.37 46.43 -16.07
C SER A 594 -61.72 47.09 -14.72
N PRO A 595 -61.02 48.17 -14.30
CA PRO A 595 -61.59 49.11 -13.34
C PRO A 595 -62.77 49.85 -13.99
N ALA A 596 -63.96 49.77 -13.39
CA ALA A 596 -65.13 50.49 -13.88
C ALA A 596 -64.94 52.01 -13.77
N ALA A 597 -64.82 52.69 -14.89
CA ALA A 597 -64.67 54.14 -14.94
C ALA A 597 -65.97 54.83 -14.51
N ILE A 598 -66.05 55.26 -13.24
CA ILE A 598 -67.15 56.10 -12.76
C ILE A 598 -67.14 57.40 -13.56
N ASN A 599 -68.18 57.58 -14.36
CA ASN A 599 -68.20 58.57 -15.42
C ASN A 599 -68.41 59.97 -14.83
N ARG A 600 -67.41 60.86 -14.97
CA ARG A 600 -67.42 62.23 -14.43
C ARG A 600 -68.70 63.00 -14.84
N VAL A 601 -69.19 62.72 -16.05
CA VAL A 601 -70.44 63.26 -16.61
C VAL A 601 -71.67 63.00 -15.73
N GLN A 602 -71.74 61.88 -15.01
CA GLN A 602 -72.87 61.58 -14.11
C GLN A 602 -72.84 62.45 -12.83
N VAL A 603 -71.65 62.75 -12.30
CA VAL A 603 -71.47 63.63 -11.14
C VAL A 603 -71.81 65.08 -11.53
N ASP A 604 -71.30 65.55 -12.67
CA ASP A 604 -71.59 66.89 -13.18
C ASP A 604 -73.08 67.08 -13.54
N SER A 605 -73.77 66.02 -13.97
CA SER A 605 -75.23 66.00 -14.17
C SER A 605 -76.00 66.14 -12.85
N LEU A 606 -75.63 65.39 -11.82
CA LEU A 606 -76.23 65.50 -10.48
C LEU A 606 -76.03 66.90 -9.86
N ILE A 607 -74.83 67.47 -9.98
CA ILE A 607 -74.53 68.84 -9.51
C ILE A 607 -75.38 69.88 -10.26
N ASN A 608 -75.55 69.73 -11.58
CA ASN A 608 -76.42 70.62 -12.36
C ASN A 608 -77.90 70.51 -11.93
N ASN A 609 -78.42 69.30 -11.73
CA ASN A 609 -79.79 69.08 -11.28
C ASN A 609 -80.05 69.68 -9.89
N LEU A 610 -79.12 69.50 -8.94
CA LEU A 610 -79.19 70.16 -7.63
C LEU A 610 -79.16 71.69 -7.75
N GLY A 611 -78.30 72.23 -8.64
CA GLY A 611 -78.26 73.64 -8.97
C GLY A 611 -79.55 74.18 -9.62
N VAL A 612 -80.31 73.36 -10.35
CA VAL A 612 -81.64 73.72 -10.88
C VAL A 612 -82.68 73.72 -9.76
N ALA A 613 -82.67 72.72 -8.87
CA ALA A 613 -83.57 72.65 -7.72
C ALA A 613 -83.43 73.87 -6.80
N ILE A 614 -82.19 74.24 -6.44
CA ILE A 614 -81.88 75.42 -5.61
C ILE A 614 -82.36 76.73 -6.27
N ARG A 615 -82.28 76.83 -7.61
CA ARG A 615 -82.80 77.99 -8.37
C ARG A 615 -84.33 78.06 -8.35
N LYS A 616 -85.04 76.93 -8.49
CA LYS A 616 -86.50 76.87 -8.28
C LYS A 616 -86.89 77.27 -6.86
N LEU A 617 -86.18 76.78 -5.84
CA LEU A 617 -86.47 77.10 -4.44
C LEU A 617 -86.33 78.61 -4.17
N LYS A 618 -85.25 79.25 -4.65
CA LYS A 618 -85.07 80.71 -4.57
C LYS A 618 -86.17 81.49 -5.31
N ALA A 619 -86.62 81.03 -6.48
CA ALA A 619 -87.70 81.68 -7.21
C ALA A 619 -89.04 81.61 -6.45
N ASN A 620 -89.37 80.44 -5.87
CA ASN A 620 -90.58 80.26 -5.07
C ASN A 620 -90.56 81.11 -3.79
N ILE A 621 -89.42 81.18 -3.08
CA ILE A 621 -89.25 82.03 -1.90
C ILE A 621 -89.38 83.52 -2.25
N LEU A 622 -88.82 83.95 -3.39
CA LEU A 622 -88.94 85.34 -3.86
C LEU A 622 -90.39 85.69 -4.25
N SER A 623 -91.13 84.73 -4.81
CA SER A 623 -92.57 84.86 -5.09
C SER A 623 -93.40 84.96 -3.80
N ALA A 624 -93.13 84.09 -2.82
CA ALA A 624 -93.81 84.08 -1.53
C ALA A 624 -93.61 85.39 -0.74
N LYS A 625 -92.38 85.93 -0.70
CA LYS A 625 -92.12 87.27 -0.14
C LYS A 625 -93.00 88.35 -0.78
N LYS A 626 -93.06 88.36 -2.12
CA LYS A 626 -93.85 89.32 -2.90
C LYS A 626 -95.36 89.22 -2.61
N ALA A 627 -95.86 88.03 -2.30
CA ALA A 627 -97.26 87.81 -1.93
C ALA A 627 -97.60 88.25 -0.49
N CYS A 628 -96.62 88.28 0.42
CA CYS A 628 -96.81 88.64 1.82
C CYS A 628 -96.49 90.12 2.16
N GLY A 629 -96.24 90.97 1.16
CA GLY A 629 -96.02 92.41 1.37
C GLY A 629 -94.71 92.78 2.09
N LEU A 630 -93.75 91.85 2.17
CA LEU A 630 -92.46 92.03 2.84
C LEU A 630 -91.32 92.13 1.83
N ALA A 631 -90.40 93.09 2.05
CA ALA A 631 -89.15 93.24 1.28
C ALA A 631 -88.18 92.08 1.57
#